data_AF-A0A351Q5I7-F1
#
_entry.id   AF-A0A351Q5I7-F1
#
_cell.length_a   1.000
_cell.length_b   1.000
_cell.length_c   1.000
_cell.angle_alpha   90.00
_cell.angle_beta   90.00
_cell.angle_gamma   90.00
#
_symmetry.space_group_name_H-M   'P 1'
#
loop_
_entity.id
_entity.type
_entity.pdbx_description
1 polymer ?
#
loop_
_entity_poly.entity_id
_entity_poly.type
_entity_poly.pdbx_seq_one_letter_code
_entity_poly.pdbx_strand_id
1 'polypeptide(L)'
;LTELAHIDAAVFTRSGLREQETKQLQQLRQRLRADIASQSLEKSNEGKSAGIDDSGKILAELEASEALGRLVIDLAGILDQTVDDVTLKDGDLLAIPEYRQEISVVGEIQHPSAHVFNRNLNINDYIDLSGGINHHADHKRLYVIKADGSVSLPGRSGWFKRRNIQVEPGDTIIVPLDIDRRRTLTVWSEASAIIYQLALGAAAINSF
;
A
#
# COMPACT_ATOMS: atom_id res chain seq x y z
N LEU A 1 -19.97 -6.31 20.55
CA LEU A 1 -19.63 -5.26 19.57
C LEU A 1 -20.86 -4.39 19.35
N THR A 2 -20.69 -3.12 19.01
CA THR A 2 -21.82 -2.24 18.66
C THR A 2 -22.32 -2.57 17.26
N GLU A 3 -23.57 -2.23 16.95
CA GLU A 3 -24.17 -2.49 15.63
C GLU A 3 -23.49 -1.72 14.49
N LEU A 4 -22.76 -0.64 14.82
CA LEU A 4 -22.04 0.19 13.86
C LEU A 4 -20.55 -0.17 13.75
N ALA A 5 -20.08 -1.23 14.42
CA ALA A 5 -18.67 -1.60 14.41
C ALA A 5 -18.28 -2.32 13.11
N HIS A 6 -17.17 -1.90 12.50
CA HIS A 6 -16.61 -2.56 11.32
C HIS A 6 -15.51 -3.54 11.71
N ILE A 7 -15.89 -4.80 11.93
CA ILE A 7 -14.98 -5.84 12.42
C ILE A 7 -13.83 -6.08 11.44
N ASP A 8 -14.13 -6.13 10.14
CA ASP A 8 -13.16 -6.35 9.06
C ASP A 8 -12.23 -5.16 8.83
N ALA A 9 -12.49 -4.02 9.48
CA ALA A 9 -11.65 -2.83 9.44
C ALA A 9 -10.86 -2.61 10.73
N ALA A 10 -10.82 -3.62 11.61
CA ALA A 10 -10.12 -3.52 12.87
C ALA A 10 -8.61 -3.32 12.67
N VAL A 11 -8.05 -2.38 13.41
CA VAL A 11 -6.62 -2.06 13.38
C VAL A 11 -6.01 -2.45 14.71
N PHE A 12 -5.11 -3.42 14.67
CA PHE A 12 -4.31 -3.81 15.82
C PHE A 12 -2.92 -3.18 15.74
N THR A 13 -2.48 -2.54 16.81
CA THR A 13 -1.14 -1.96 16.90
C THR A 13 -0.38 -2.45 18.11
N ARG A 14 0.94 -2.58 17.96
CA ARG A 14 1.86 -3.09 18.97
C ARG A 14 3.10 -2.21 19.07
N SER A 15 3.40 -1.77 20.29
CA SER A 15 4.57 -0.94 20.61
C SER A 15 5.89 -1.54 20.11
N GLY A 16 6.14 -2.83 20.37
CA GLY A 16 7.36 -3.51 19.93
C GLY A 16 7.52 -3.58 18.40
N LEU A 17 6.43 -3.70 17.64
CA LEU A 17 6.48 -3.63 16.19
C LEU A 17 6.78 -2.20 15.72
N ARG A 18 6.15 -1.21 16.35
CA ARG A 18 6.37 0.22 16.06
C ARG A 18 7.84 0.59 16.20
N GLU A 19 8.50 0.14 17.25
CA GLU A 19 9.92 0.40 17.46
C GLU A 19 10.80 -0.22 16.37
N GLN A 20 10.51 -1.46 15.97
CA GLN A 20 11.24 -2.14 14.90
C GLN A 20 11.04 -1.44 13.54
N GLU A 21 9.80 -1.11 13.20
CA GLU A 21 9.45 -0.35 12.00
C GLU A 21 10.13 1.03 11.99
N THR A 22 10.16 1.72 13.13
CA THR A 22 10.83 3.02 13.26
C THR A 22 12.31 2.93 12.91
N LYS A 23 13.00 1.90 13.44
CA LYS A 23 14.42 1.66 13.12
C LYS A 23 14.63 1.38 11.64
N GLN A 24 13.78 0.56 11.04
CA GLN A 24 13.84 0.25 9.60
C GLN A 24 13.58 1.50 8.74
N LEU A 25 12.59 2.31 9.08
CA LEU A 25 12.29 3.58 8.40
C LEU A 25 13.45 4.56 8.50
N GLN A 26 14.08 4.66 9.67
CA GLN A 26 15.27 5.51 9.84
C GLN A 26 16.43 5.07 8.94
N GLN A 27 16.69 3.76 8.86
CA GLN A 27 17.72 3.21 7.98
C GLN A 27 17.40 3.47 6.51
N LEU A 28 16.14 3.29 6.10
CA LEU A 28 15.70 3.58 4.74
C LEU A 28 15.87 5.07 4.39
N ARG A 29 15.47 5.97 5.28
CA ARG A 29 15.65 7.43 5.12
C ARG A 29 17.12 7.79 4.94
N GLN A 30 18.01 7.21 5.74
CA GLN A 30 19.46 7.46 5.63
C GLN A 30 20.01 6.98 4.29
N ARG A 31 19.63 5.76 3.87
CA ARG A 31 20.06 5.18 2.59
C ARG A 31 19.59 6.02 1.41
N LEU A 32 18.30 6.39 1.39
CA LEU A 32 17.73 7.17 0.30
C LEU A 32 18.37 8.56 0.19
N ARG A 33 18.66 9.21 1.32
CA ARG A 33 19.41 10.48 1.33
C ARG A 33 20.79 10.33 0.69
N ALA A 34 21.50 9.25 0.99
CA ALA A 34 22.81 8.98 0.41
C ALA A 34 22.73 8.73 -1.11
N ASP A 35 21.74 7.95 -1.56
CA ASP A 35 21.49 7.66 -2.98
C ASP A 35 21.10 8.92 -3.77
N ILE A 36 20.25 9.79 -3.20
CA ILE A 36 19.90 11.07 -3.83
C ILE A 36 21.13 11.98 -3.92
N ALA A 37 21.95 12.02 -2.87
CA ALA A 37 23.16 12.84 -2.84
C ALA A 37 24.17 12.38 -3.90
N SER A 38 24.44 11.07 -4.02
CA SER A 38 25.34 10.54 -5.05
C SER A 38 24.82 10.79 -6.47
N GLN A 39 23.54 10.55 -6.73
CA GLN A 39 22.92 10.83 -8.03
C GLN A 39 22.96 12.31 -8.41
N SER A 40 22.85 13.21 -7.42
CA SER A 40 22.94 14.65 -7.67
C SER A 40 24.36 15.06 -8.12
N LEU A 41 25.40 14.48 -7.49
CA LEU A 41 26.80 14.72 -7.84
C LEU A 41 27.15 14.19 -9.23
N GLU A 42 26.63 13.03 -9.62
CA GLU A 42 26.83 12.45 -10.95
C GLU A 42 26.16 13.30 -12.04
N LYS A 43 24.92 13.75 -11.84
CA LYS A 43 24.18 14.56 -12.81
C LYS A 43 24.73 15.99 -12.96
N SER A 44 25.32 16.56 -11.91
CA SER A 44 26.03 17.85 -11.98
C SER A 44 27.26 17.80 -12.90
N ASN A 45 27.95 16.66 -13.00
CA ASN A 45 29.07 16.50 -13.92
C ASN A 45 28.65 16.35 -15.39
N GLU A 46 27.39 16.00 -15.68
CA GLU A 46 26.86 15.83 -17.04
C GLU A 46 26.13 17.08 -17.60
N GLY A 47 26.08 18.19 -16.85
CA GLY A 47 25.47 19.45 -17.31
C GLY A 47 23.95 19.39 -17.53
N LYS A 48 23.26 18.35 -17.06
CA LYS A 48 21.81 18.18 -17.19
C LYS A 48 21.10 18.45 -15.86
N SER A 49 20.56 19.65 -15.70
CA SER A 49 19.66 20.02 -14.61
C SER A 49 18.24 19.54 -14.90
N ALA A 50 17.95 18.25 -14.71
CA ALA A 50 16.58 17.75 -14.78
C ALA A 50 16.35 16.62 -13.76
N GLY A 51 15.62 16.93 -12.69
CA GLY A 51 15.04 15.94 -11.77
C GLY A 51 15.41 16.02 -10.29
N ILE A 52 16.00 17.13 -9.81
CA ILE A 52 16.33 17.29 -8.38
C ILE A 52 15.10 17.64 -7.51
N ASP A 53 14.08 18.27 -8.10
CA ASP A 53 12.91 18.77 -7.36
C ASP A 53 11.94 17.69 -6.87
N ASP A 54 11.84 16.56 -7.58
CA ASP A 54 10.93 15.46 -7.19
C ASP A 54 11.52 14.61 -6.07
N SER A 55 12.85 14.41 -6.05
CA SER A 55 13.55 13.67 -4.98
C SER A 55 13.44 14.35 -3.62
N GLY A 56 13.45 15.69 -3.59
CA GLY A 56 13.27 16.45 -2.35
C GLY A 56 11.86 16.32 -1.76
N LYS A 57 10.82 16.24 -2.60
CA LYS A 57 9.44 16.03 -2.17
C LYS A 57 9.19 14.64 -1.61
N ILE A 58 9.70 13.60 -2.30
CA ILE A 58 9.62 12.21 -1.85
C ILE A 58 10.33 12.05 -0.51
N LEU A 59 11.50 12.68 -0.34
CA LEU A 59 12.21 12.65 0.92
C LEU A 59 11.39 13.34 2.02
N ALA A 60 10.84 14.53 1.78
CA ALA A 60 10.00 15.22 2.77
C ALA A 60 8.78 14.38 3.20
N GLU A 61 8.14 13.69 2.27
CA GLU A 61 7.00 12.80 2.55
C GLU A 61 7.41 11.57 3.36
N LEU A 62 8.53 10.92 3.01
CA LEU A 62 9.11 9.84 3.81
C LEU A 62 9.56 10.31 5.20
N GLU A 63 9.96 11.58 5.32
CA GLU A 63 10.38 12.15 6.60
C GLU A 63 9.21 12.43 7.54
N ALA A 64 8.05 12.78 6.98
CA ALA A 64 6.80 12.99 7.69
C ALA A 64 6.06 11.68 8.02
N SER A 65 6.45 10.56 7.39
CA SER A 65 5.85 9.24 7.66
C SER A 65 6.31 8.67 9.00
N GLU A 66 5.35 8.14 9.77
CA GLU A 66 5.59 7.53 11.07
C GLU A 66 5.33 6.02 11.05
N ALA A 67 6.06 5.29 11.91
CA ALA A 67 5.80 3.88 12.14
C ALA A 67 4.50 3.70 12.94
N LEU A 68 3.60 2.85 12.45
CA LEU A 68 2.31 2.61 13.09
C LEU A 68 2.37 1.40 14.05
N GLY A 69 3.28 0.46 13.82
CA GLY A 69 3.39 -0.80 14.55
C GLY A 69 2.20 -1.70 14.32
N ARG A 70 1.68 -1.74 13.09
CA ARG A 70 0.42 -2.42 12.77
C ARG A 70 0.63 -3.92 12.61
N LEU A 71 -0.21 -4.71 13.28
CA LEU A 71 -0.30 -6.15 13.10
C LEU A 71 -1.62 -6.45 12.39
N VAL A 72 -1.55 -7.08 11.21
CA VAL A 72 -2.74 -7.53 10.51
C VAL A 72 -3.28 -8.78 11.22
N ILE A 73 -4.54 -8.73 11.64
CA ILE A 73 -5.23 -9.83 12.32
C ILE A 73 -6.59 -10.07 11.65
N ASP A 74 -7.03 -11.32 11.61
CA ASP A 74 -8.39 -11.66 11.17
C ASP A 74 -9.33 -11.66 12.38
N LEU A 75 -9.80 -10.46 12.78
CA LEU A 75 -10.63 -10.31 13.97
C LEU A 75 -11.96 -11.07 13.85
N ALA A 76 -12.58 -11.05 12.66
CA ALA A 76 -13.81 -11.78 12.41
C ALA A 76 -13.59 -13.29 12.59
N GLY A 77 -12.52 -13.82 12.00
CA GLY A 77 -12.14 -15.21 12.14
C GLY A 77 -11.87 -15.63 13.59
N ILE A 78 -11.23 -14.76 14.38
CA ILE A 78 -10.95 -14.98 15.82
C ILE A 78 -12.26 -15.05 16.61
N LEU A 79 -13.17 -14.11 16.38
CA LEU A 79 -14.48 -14.07 17.07
C LEU A 79 -15.34 -15.29 16.74
N ASP A 80 -15.27 -15.77 15.50
CA ASP A 80 -16.00 -16.94 15.01
C ASP A 80 -15.27 -18.26 15.30
N GLN A 81 -14.10 -18.22 15.95
CA GLN A 81 -13.25 -19.38 16.28
C GLN A 81 -12.84 -20.20 15.04
N THR A 82 -12.70 -19.54 13.90
CA THR A 82 -12.26 -20.16 12.63
C THR A 82 -10.75 -20.05 12.41
N VAL A 83 -10.09 -19.17 13.15
CA VAL A 83 -8.62 -18.98 13.16
C VAL A 83 -8.12 -18.92 14.60
N ASP A 84 -6.81 -19.09 14.79
CA ASP A 84 -6.19 -19.06 16.12
C ASP A 84 -6.17 -17.66 16.74
N ASP A 85 -6.30 -17.62 18.07
CA ASP A 85 -6.23 -16.39 18.86
C ASP A 85 -4.84 -15.73 18.78
N VAL A 86 -4.83 -14.40 18.85
CA VAL A 86 -3.59 -13.62 18.93
C VAL A 86 -3.19 -13.43 20.38
N THR A 87 -1.96 -13.82 20.72
CA THR A 87 -1.39 -13.53 22.05
C THR A 87 -1.16 -12.03 22.21
N LEU A 88 -1.81 -11.46 23.23
CA LEU A 88 -1.66 -10.05 23.59
C LEU A 88 -0.38 -9.79 24.38
N LYS A 89 0.16 -8.59 24.19
CA LYS A 89 1.31 -8.04 24.91
C LYS A 89 0.93 -6.70 25.51
N ASP A 90 1.71 -6.27 26.50
CA ASP A 90 1.51 -4.96 27.11
C ASP A 90 1.64 -3.83 26.07
N GLY A 91 0.71 -2.88 26.14
CA GLY A 91 0.62 -1.77 25.19
C GLY A 91 0.04 -2.11 23.81
N ASP A 92 -0.53 -3.30 23.61
CA ASP A 92 -1.32 -3.60 22.41
C ASP A 92 -2.63 -2.79 22.41
N LEU A 93 -3.00 -2.24 21.25
CA LEU A 93 -4.22 -1.45 21.06
C LEU A 93 -5.00 -2.00 19.87
N LEU A 94 -6.26 -2.35 20.11
CA LEU A 94 -7.24 -2.73 19.10
C LEU A 94 -8.24 -1.58 18.90
N ALA A 95 -8.23 -0.98 17.71
CA ALA A 95 -9.19 0.03 17.30
C ALA A 95 -10.16 -0.57 16.29
N ILE A 96 -11.46 -0.44 16.55
CA ILE A 96 -12.52 -0.90 15.64
C ILE A 96 -13.27 0.34 15.17
N PRO A 97 -13.14 0.74 13.89
CA PRO A 97 -13.79 1.94 13.38
C PRO A 97 -15.29 1.69 13.13
N GLU A 98 -16.00 2.78 12.82
CA GLU A 98 -17.39 2.73 12.38
C GLU A 98 -17.50 2.08 10.99
N TYR A 99 -18.62 1.40 10.77
CA TYR A 99 -18.98 0.76 9.52
C TYR A 99 -19.14 1.79 8.41
N ARG A 100 -18.34 1.63 7.36
CA ARG A 100 -18.43 2.40 6.12
C ARG A 100 -19.05 1.51 5.06
N GLN A 101 -20.17 1.95 4.52
CA GLN A 101 -20.91 1.20 3.50
C GLN A 101 -20.48 1.57 2.08
N GLU A 102 -19.55 2.50 1.93
CA GLU A 102 -19.04 3.02 0.68
C GLU A 102 -17.65 2.48 0.34
N ILE A 103 -17.34 2.47 -0.96
CA ILE A 103 -16.01 2.27 -1.52
C ILE A 103 -15.52 3.61 -2.05
N SER A 104 -14.29 3.98 -1.70
CA SER A 104 -13.64 5.18 -2.22
C SER A 104 -12.83 4.88 -3.47
N VAL A 105 -12.89 5.77 -4.47
CA VAL A 105 -12.09 5.69 -5.69
C VAL A 105 -11.26 6.96 -5.82
N VAL A 106 -9.94 6.82 -5.81
CA VAL A 106 -9.01 7.95 -5.77
C VAL A 106 -7.80 7.73 -6.68
N GLY A 107 -7.06 8.81 -6.91
CA GLY A 107 -5.86 8.82 -7.76
C GLY A 107 -6.16 9.43 -9.12
N GLU A 108 -5.60 8.82 -10.17
CA GLU A 108 -5.64 9.34 -11.54
C GLU A 108 -6.93 8.94 -12.27
N ILE A 109 -8.04 9.48 -11.75
CA ILE A 109 -9.43 9.25 -12.15
C ILE A 109 -10.08 10.59 -12.54
N GLN A 110 -11.11 10.57 -13.40
CA GLN A 110 -11.81 11.80 -13.82
C GLN A 110 -12.47 12.51 -12.63
N HIS A 111 -13.18 11.76 -11.78
CA HIS A 111 -13.91 12.30 -10.63
C HIS A 111 -13.69 11.45 -9.37
N PRO A 112 -12.68 11.78 -8.53
CA PRO A 112 -12.50 11.11 -7.24
C PRO A 112 -13.78 11.20 -6.41
N SER A 113 -14.31 10.03 -6.03
CA SER A 113 -15.64 9.91 -5.43
C SER A 113 -15.76 8.64 -4.60
N ALA A 114 -16.77 8.61 -3.72
CA ALA A 114 -17.14 7.43 -2.97
C ALA A 114 -18.52 6.95 -3.42
N HIS A 115 -18.67 5.63 -3.56
CA HIS A 115 -19.88 4.97 -4.06
C HIS A 115 -20.34 3.92 -3.08
N VAL A 116 -21.65 3.77 -2.91
CA VAL A 116 -22.22 2.73 -2.04
C VAL A 116 -21.78 1.34 -2.52
N PHE A 117 -21.37 0.50 -1.57
CA PHE A 117 -20.97 -0.87 -1.84
C PHE A 117 -22.13 -1.68 -2.45
N ASN A 118 -21.81 -2.45 -3.47
CA ASN A 118 -22.72 -3.34 -4.17
C ASN A 118 -21.94 -4.60 -4.56
N ARG A 119 -22.35 -5.73 -4.00
CA ARG A 119 -21.75 -7.05 -4.24
C ARG A 119 -21.71 -7.49 -5.71
N ASN A 120 -22.53 -6.89 -6.58
CA ASN A 120 -22.57 -7.20 -7.99
C ASN A 120 -21.58 -6.37 -8.83
N LEU A 121 -20.94 -5.36 -8.22
CA LEU A 121 -19.98 -4.50 -8.87
C LEU A 121 -18.55 -4.96 -8.57
N ASN A 122 -17.70 -4.87 -9.59
CA ASN A 122 -16.27 -5.11 -9.50
C ASN A 122 -15.50 -3.78 -9.52
N ILE A 123 -14.18 -3.85 -9.37
CA ILE A 123 -13.28 -2.68 -9.33
C ILE A 123 -13.47 -1.76 -10.54
N ASN A 124 -13.58 -2.32 -11.75
CA ASN A 124 -13.75 -1.52 -12.97
C ASN A 124 -15.10 -0.81 -13.00
N ASP A 125 -16.16 -1.44 -12.50
CA ASP A 125 -17.48 -0.81 -12.45
C ASP A 125 -17.46 0.43 -11.53
N TYR A 126 -16.73 0.36 -10.41
CA TYR A 126 -16.53 1.52 -9.53
C TYR A 126 -15.68 2.62 -10.18
N ILE A 127 -14.66 2.25 -10.95
CA ILE A 127 -13.87 3.20 -11.74
C ILE A 127 -14.77 3.90 -12.77
N ASP A 128 -15.63 3.15 -13.46
CA ASP A 128 -16.55 3.70 -14.46
C ASP A 128 -17.60 4.62 -13.82
N LEU A 129 -18.13 4.27 -12.64
CA LEU A 129 -19.00 5.15 -11.85
C LEU A 129 -18.32 6.47 -11.45
N SER A 130 -16.98 6.47 -11.33
CA SER A 130 -16.17 7.67 -11.10
C SER A 130 -15.73 8.38 -12.39
N GLY A 131 -16.36 8.07 -13.53
CA GLY A 131 -16.11 8.70 -14.82
C GLY A 131 -14.96 8.07 -15.62
N GLY A 132 -14.42 6.94 -15.18
CA GLY A 132 -13.26 6.31 -15.78
C GLY A 132 -11.94 6.96 -15.35
N ILE A 133 -10.83 6.38 -15.81
CA ILE A 133 -9.50 6.89 -15.47
C ILE A 133 -9.08 8.11 -16.32
N ASN A 134 -8.03 8.81 -15.90
CA ASN A 134 -7.41 9.87 -16.70
C ASN A 134 -6.39 9.33 -17.72
N HIS A 135 -6.00 10.13 -18.71
CA HIS A 135 -5.07 9.69 -19.77
C HIS A 135 -3.69 9.26 -19.27
N HIS A 136 -3.27 9.79 -18.11
CA HIS A 136 -2.00 9.50 -17.47
C HIS A 136 -2.11 8.42 -16.40
N ALA A 137 -3.21 7.66 -16.29
CA ALA A 137 -3.31 6.61 -15.29
C ALA A 137 -2.69 5.30 -15.74
N ASP A 138 -2.16 4.55 -14.77
CA ASP A 138 -1.68 3.20 -14.98
C ASP A 138 -2.71 2.16 -14.52
N HIS A 139 -3.50 1.71 -15.50
CA HIS A 139 -4.49 0.65 -15.31
C HIS A 139 -3.91 -0.70 -14.89
N LYS A 140 -2.64 -1.00 -15.19
CA LYS A 140 -2.04 -2.30 -14.89
C LYS A 140 -1.56 -2.39 -13.44
N ARG A 141 -1.39 -1.24 -12.78
CA ARG A 141 -0.91 -1.12 -11.40
C ARG A 141 -1.99 -0.68 -10.42
N LEU A 142 -3.27 -0.85 -10.77
CA LEU A 142 -4.38 -0.65 -9.82
C LEU A 142 -4.16 -1.49 -8.56
N TYR A 143 -4.54 -0.96 -7.40
CA TYR A 143 -4.53 -1.70 -6.15
C TYR A 143 -5.65 -1.23 -5.22
N VAL A 144 -6.02 -2.08 -4.28
CA VAL A 144 -7.06 -1.80 -3.30
C VAL A 144 -6.43 -1.74 -1.92
N ILE A 145 -6.67 -0.65 -1.20
CA ILE A 145 -6.42 -0.58 0.24
C ILE A 145 -7.70 -1.08 0.91
N LYS A 146 -7.59 -2.17 1.66
CA LYS A 146 -8.68 -2.74 2.43
C LYS A 146 -9.07 -1.85 3.61
N ALA A 147 -10.25 -2.07 4.18
CA ALA A 147 -10.71 -1.27 5.32
C ALA A 147 -9.79 -1.36 6.56
N ASP A 148 -9.14 -2.52 6.79
CA ASP A 148 -8.07 -2.73 7.79
C ASP A 148 -6.72 -2.08 7.40
N GLY A 149 -6.67 -1.54 6.18
CA GLY A 149 -5.53 -0.91 5.52
C GLY A 149 -4.47 -1.90 5.01
N SER A 150 -4.77 -3.18 4.91
CA SER A 150 -3.98 -4.13 4.12
C SER A 150 -4.08 -3.80 2.62
N VAL A 151 -3.12 -4.24 1.81
CA VAL A 151 -3.08 -3.91 0.37
C VAL A 151 -3.31 -5.16 -0.46
N SER A 152 -4.27 -5.08 -1.39
CA SER A 152 -4.62 -6.14 -2.33
C SER A 152 -4.33 -5.72 -3.77
N LEU A 153 -3.68 -6.60 -4.54
CA LEU A 153 -3.24 -6.36 -5.93
C LEU A 153 -4.10 -7.15 -6.94
N PRO A 154 -5.00 -6.50 -7.70
CA PRO A 154 -5.75 -7.06 -8.82
C PRO A 154 -4.89 -7.95 -9.73
N GLY A 155 -5.32 -9.19 -9.96
CA GLY A 155 -4.73 -10.08 -10.98
C GLY A 155 -3.41 -10.79 -10.61
N ARG A 156 -2.80 -10.54 -9.44
CA ARG A 156 -1.72 -11.39 -8.92
C ARG A 156 -2.29 -12.47 -8.01
N SER A 157 -2.46 -13.66 -8.58
CA SER A 157 -2.76 -14.89 -7.84
C SER A 157 -1.64 -15.18 -6.84
N GLY A 158 -1.80 -14.75 -5.58
CA GLY A 158 -1.14 -15.39 -4.44
C GLY A 158 -1.70 -16.81 -4.24
N TRP A 159 -1.00 -17.65 -3.49
CA TRP A 159 -1.27 -19.09 -3.28
C TRP A 159 -2.60 -19.46 -2.61
N PHE A 160 -3.52 -18.52 -2.45
CA PHE A 160 -4.89 -18.77 -2.01
C PHE A 160 -5.84 -18.58 -3.19
N LYS A 161 -6.33 -19.72 -3.69
CA LYS A 161 -7.49 -19.96 -4.57
C LYS A 161 -8.08 -18.75 -5.30
N ARG A 162 -8.20 -18.88 -6.64
CA ARG A 162 -9.04 -18.13 -7.59
C ARG A 162 -10.24 -17.38 -6.98
N ARG A 163 -10.00 -16.29 -6.27
CA ARG A 163 -11.04 -15.35 -5.88
C ARG A 163 -10.76 -14.10 -6.68
N ASN A 164 -11.70 -13.79 -7.56
CA ASN A 164 -11.86 -12.44 -8.08
C ASN A 164 -11.63 -11.50 -6.90
N ILE A 165 -10.68 -10.57 -6.98
CA ILE A 165 -10.42 -9.66 -5.86
C ILE A 165 -11.69 -8.85 -5.68
N GLN A 166 -12.43 -9.21 -4.63
CA GLN A 166 -13.72 -8.65 -4.32
C GLN A 166 -13.46 -7.47 -3.40
N VAL A 167 -13.96 -6.32 -3.83
CA VAL A 167 -14.01 -5.13 -3.00
C VAL A 167 -15.03 -5.34 -1.90
N GLU A 168 -14.73 -4.80 -0.73
CA GLU A 168 -15.55 -4.87 0.47
C GLU A 168 -15.94 -3.46 0.91
N PRO A 169 -16.99 -3.30 1.73
CA PRO A 169 -17.32 -2.01 2.33
C PRO A 169 -16.09 -1.38 2.99
N GLY A 170 -15.91 -0.06 2.84
CA GLY A 170 -14.79 0.67 3.42
C GLY A 170 -13.45 0.55 2.68
N ASP A 171 -13.38 -0.25 1.60
CA ASP A 171 -12.21 -0.35 0.73
C ASP A 171 -11.97 0.96 -0.05
N THR A 172 -10.71 1.17 -0.44
CA THR A 172 -10.28 2.27 -1.31
C THR A 172 -9.57 1.73 -2.53
N ILE A 173 -10.12 1.99 -3.71
CA ILE A 173 -9.49 1.70 -5.00
C ILE A 173 -8.55 2.85 -5.35
N ILE A 174 -7.28 2.53 -5.59
CA ILE A 174 -6.27 3.51 -5.99
C ILE A 174 -5.86 3.30 -7.44
N VAL A 175 -5.98 4.36 -8.22
CA VAL A 175 -5.52 4.45 -9.60
C VAL A 175 -4.21 5.24 -9.65
N PRO A 176 -3.04 4.61 -9.84
CA PRO A 176 -1.77 5.33 -9.86
C PRO A 176 -1.53 6.06 -11.19
N LEU A 177 -0.59 7.00 -11.16
CA LEU A 177 -0.06 7.68 -12.35
C LEU A 177 0.87 6.74 -13.16
N ASP A 178 0.70 6.71 -14.47
CA ASP A 178 1.58 6.09 -15.46
C ASP A 178 2.86 6.92 -15.61
N ILE A 179 3.86 6.51 -14.85
CA ILE A 179 5.22 7.07 -14.89
C ILE A 179 6.05 6.55 -16.08
N ASP A 180 5.56 5.58 -16.86
CA ASP A 180 6.35 4.93 -17.93
C ASP A 180 6.34 5.74 -19.24
N ARG A 181 5.42 6.71 -19.40
CA ARG A 181 5.36 7.56 -20.62
C ARG A 181 6.41 8.65 -20.72
N ARG A 182 7.24 8.85 -19.68
CA ARG A 182 8.47 9.62 -19.81
C ARG A 182 9.68 8.70 -19.59
N ARG A 183 10.26 8.26 -20.70
CA ARG A 183 11.69 7.90 -20.73
C ARG A 183 12.53 9.13 -20.40
N THR A 184 12.76 9.31 -19.11
CA THR A 184 14.07 9.71 -18.58
C THR A 184 14.58 8.50 -17.79
N LEU A 185 15.75 8.03 -18.21
CA LEU A 185 16.23 6.66 -18.15
C LEU A 185 16.91 6.31 -16.82
N THR A 186 17.05 5.01 -16.57
CA THR A 186 18.11 4.37 -15.75
C THR A 186 18.08 4.57 -14.24
N VAL A 187 16.94 4.32 -13.58
CA VAL A 187 16.91 3.99 -12.13
C VAL A 187 16.04 2.75 -11.88
N TRP A 188 14.96 2.56 -12.65
CA TRP A 188 14.02 1.45 -12.45
C TRP A 188 14.54 0.06 -12.88
N SER A 189 15.59 -0.02 -13.71
CA SER A 189 16.22 -1.31 -14.05
C SER A 189 17.10 -1.87 -12.93
N GLU A 190 17.62 -1.02 -12.05
CA GLU A 190 18.42 -1.45 -10.89
C GLU A 190 17.52 -1.69 -9.66
N ALA A 191 16.48 -0.88 -9.47
CA ALA A 191 15.48 -1.12 -8.43
C ALA A 191 14.72 -2.44 -8.64
N SER A 192 14.48 -2.85 -9.89
CA SER A 192 13.87 -4.17 -10.17
C SER A 192 14.81 -5.33 -9.81
N ALA A 193 16.12 -5.16 -9.95
CA ALA A 193 17.10 -6.14 -9.47
C ALA A 193 17.12 -6.23 -7.94
N ILE A 194 16.96 -5.11 -7.23
CA ILE A 194 16.86 -5.07 -5.76
C ILE A 194 15.54 -5.68 -5.28
N ILE A 195 14.41 -5.37 -5.91
CA ILE A 195 13.11 -6.00 -5.61
C ILE A 195 13.17 -7.51 -5.89
N TYR A 196 13.85 -7.92 -6.97
CA TYR A 196 14.07 -9.33 -7.31
C TYR A 196 14.99 -10.05 -6.31
N GLN A 197 16.03 -9.39 -5.81
CA GLN A 197 16.94 -9.93 -4.79
C GLN A 197 16.32 -9.95 -3.39
N LEU A 198 15.48 -8.96 -3.04
CA LEU A 198 14.65 -8.99 -1.84
C LEU A 198 13.59 -10.09 -1.92
N ALA A 199 13.02 -10.32 -3.11
CA ALA A 199 12.10 -11.44 -3.34
C ALA A 199 12.80 -12.80 -3.20
N LEU A 200 14.06 -12.92 -3.61
CA LEU A 200 14.85 -14.15 -3.41
C LEU A 200 15.34 -14.33 -1.96
N GLY A 201 15.56 -13.24 -1.21
CA GLY A 201 15.82 -13.30 0.24
C GLY A 201 14.59 -13.69 1.07
N ALA A 202 13.40 -13.26 0.65
CA ALA A 202 12.13 -13.69 1.22
C ALA A 202 11.70 -15.11 0.75
N ALA A 203 12.18 -15.58 -0.41
CA ALA A 203 11.90 -16.92 -0.93
C ALA A 203 12.91 -18.01 -0.50
N ALA A 204 14.06 -17.65 0.05
CA ALA A 204 15.01 -18.60 0.65
C ALA A 204 14.65 -19.01 2.09
N ILE A 205 13.72 -18.31 2.75
CA ILE A 205 12.97 -18.85 3.90
C ILE A 205 11.73 -19.58 3.34
N ASN A 206 11.96 -20.47 2.38
CA ASN A 206 10.97 -21.43 1.93
C ASN A 206 11.66 -22.68 1.36
N SER A 207 12.44 -23.36 2.20
CA SER A 207 12.55 -24.82 2.20
C SER A 207 13.21 -25.22 3.52
N PHE A 208 12.51 -26.07 4.28
CA PHE A 208 12.73 -26.53 5.66
C PHE A 208 12.01 -25.73 6.75
#